data_AF-A0A7V8ZHU9-F1
#
_entry.id   AF-A0A7V8ZHU9-F1
#
_cell.length_a   1.000
_cell.length_b   1.000
_cell.length_c   1.000
_cell.angle_alpha   90.00
_cell.angle_beta   90.00
_cell.angle_gamma   90.00
#
_symmetry.space_group_name_H-M   'P 1'
#
loop_
_entity.id
_entity.type
_entity.pdbx_description
1 polymer ?
#
loop_
_entity_poly.entity_id
_entity_poly.type
_entity_poly.pdbx_seq_one_letter_code
_entity_poly.pdbx_strand_id
1 'polypeptide(L)'
;MIELALVALGLAAGGALQSATGFGFALIASPVLVGAYGGEQGISTLTLLSILLNLMTLATERRRPAGDWRRGGRLIAWYVPGSFLGALLLEVASATVLKLVIAFGVTVAIITRLAPGIATLHLRAAPAGLLGGVFGTSTGVSGPPFIVHLLGAGLPPARMRDTLAGIFLATAAIALGTLAAVGVFSLPAELLWLALAMATGQVAGRRVFARLSPAGYERVVLATMFAAVLSTLILLVA
;
A
#
# COMPACT_ATOMS: atom_id res chain seq x y z
N MET A 1 17.51 18.47 -7.06
CA MET A 1 18.06 17.89 -5.79
C MET A 1 17.07 17.95 -4.64
N ILE A 2 16.46 19.11 -4.34
CA ILE A 2 15.48 19.24 -3.23
C ILE A 2 14.26 18.32 -3.44
N GLU A 3 13.73 18.27 -4.65
CA GLU A 3 12.58 17.42 -4.99
C GLU A 3 12.84 15.93 -4.76
N LEU A 4 13.98 15.42 -5.24
CA LEU A 4 14.40 14.03 -5.00
C LEU A 4 14.58 13.70 -3.51
N ALA A 5 15.09 14.65 -2.72
CA ALA A 5 15.21 14.48 -1.27
C ALA A 5 13.86 14.37 -0.57
N LEU A 6 12.86 15.16 -1.00
CA LEU A 6 11.49 15.07 -0.50
C LEU A 6 10.84 13.73 -0.89
N VAL A 7 11.06 13.26 -2.12
CA VAL A 7 10.59 11.95 -2.57
C VAL A 7 11.21 10.85 -1.71
N ALA A 8 12.54 10.86 -1.54
CA ALA A 8 13.25 9.89 -0.71
C ALA A 8 12.75 9.90 0.74
N LEU A 9 12.51 11.09 1.32
CA LEU A 9 11.95 11.23 2.66
C LEU A 9 10.53 10.64 2.75
N GLY A 10 9.69 10.88 1.76
CA GLY A 10 8.35 10.28 1.66
C GLY A 10 8.41 8.75 1.60
N LEU A 11 9.32 8.19 0.82
CA LEU A 11 9.52 6.73 0.74
C LEU A 11 10.07 6.14 2.05
N ALA A 12 11.00 6.83 2.70
CA ALA A 12 11.49 6.44 4.02
C ALA A 12 10.37 6.46 5.07
N ALA A 13 9.52 7.49 5.07
CA ALA A 13 8.36 7.59 5.95
C ALA A 13 7.35 6.47 5.67
N GLY A 14 7.07 6.18 4.40
CA GLY A 14 6.22 5.07 3.97
C GLY A 14 6.75 3.69 4.41
N GLY A 15 8.05 3.46 4.24
CA GLY A 15 8.72 2.24 4.71
C GLY A 15 8.66 2.10 6.23
N ALA A 16 8.92 3.19 6.96
CA ALA A 16 8.80 3.19 8.41
C ALA A 16 7.36 2.87 8.84
N LEU A 17 6.34 3.47 8.21
CA LEU A 17 4.94 3.17 8.50
C LEU A 17 4.59 1.70 8.25
N GLN A 18 5.01 1.13 7.11
CA GLN A 18 4.75 -0.27 6.81
C GLN A 18 5.44 -1.22 7.79
N SER A 19 6.63 -0.87 8.30
CA SER A 19 7.30 -1.68 9.31
C SER A 19 6.51 -1.82 10.61
N ALA A 20 5.69 -0.81 10.96
CA ALA A 20 4.76 -0.88 12.07
C ALA A 20 3.54 -1.72 11.68
N THR A 21 2.78 -1.26 10.70
CA THR A 21 1.42 -1.74 10.46
C THR A 21 1.31 -2.97 9.58
N GLY A 22 2.37 -3.29 8.82
CA GLY A 22 2.33 -4.27 7.75
C GLY A 22 1.66 -3.77 6.45
N PHE A 23 1.22 -2.52 6.39
CA PHE A 23 0.62 -1.90 5.19
C PHE A 23 0.88 -0.39 5.15
N GLY A 24 0.36 0.33 4.15
CA GLY A 24 0.37 1.81 4.19
C GLY A 24 1.58 2.51 3.58
N PHE A 25 2.62 1.77 3.17
CA PHE A 25 3.67 2.33 2.30
C PHE A 25 3.08 3.05 1.09
N ALA A 26 2.20 2.37 0.35
CA ALA A 26 1.57 2.93 -0.84
C ALA A 26 0.70 4.17 -0.56
N LEU A 27 0.19 4.34 0.67
CA LEU A 27 -0.61 5.52 1.03
C LEU A 27 0.24 6.80 1.06
N ILE A 28 1.52 6.68 1.43
CA ILE A 28 2.46 7.80 1.45
C ILE A 28 3.23 7.88 0.13
N ALA A 29 3.72 6.74 -0.36
CA ALA A 29 4.59 6.68 -1.51
C ALA A 29 3.88 6.98 -2.84
N SER A 30 2.60 6.60 -3.00
CA SER A 30 1.85 6.85 -4.24
C SER A 30 1.74 8.32 -4.61
N PRO A 31 1.19 9.22 -3.76
CA PRO A 31 1.06 10.63 -4.14
C PRO A 31 2.42 11.30 -4.37
N VAL A 32 3.45 10.89 -3.61
CA VAL A 32 4.80 11.43 -3.74
C VAL A 32 5.44 11.02 -5.08
N LEU A 33 5.34 9.74 -5.46
CA LEU A 33 5.92 9.23 -6.70
C LEU A 33 5.14 9.69 -7.93
N VAL A 34 3.81 9.69 -7.87
CA VAL A 34 2.97 10.17 -8.97
C VAL A 34 3.13 11.67 -9.18
N GLY A 35 3.28 12.45 -8.08
CA GLY A 35 3.55 13.88 -8.17
C GLY A 35 4.91 14.20 -8.83
N ALA A 36 5.94 13.42 -8.52
CA ALA A 36 7.30 13.67 -9.02
C ALA A 36 7.58 13.09 -10.41
N TYR A 37 7.00 11.93 -10.74
CA TYR A 37 7.32 11.16 -11.94
C TYR A 37 6.11 10.94 -12.87
N GLY A 38 4.94 11.48 -12.55
CA GLY A 38 3.70 11.24 -13.28
C GLY A 38 3.07 9.87 -12.97
N GLY A 39 1.90 9.61 -13.55
CA GLY A 39 1.13 8.39 -13.30
C GLY A 39 1.89 7.11 -13.67
N GLU A 40 2.39 7.04 -14.90
CA GLU A 40 3.03 5.82 -15.43
C GLU A 40 4.29 5.41 -14.66
N GLN A 41 5.31 6.28 -14.66
CA GLN A 41 6.59 6.00 -14.02
C GLN A 41 6.46 5.98 -12.49
N GLY A 42 5.59 6.81 -11.91
CA GLY A 42 5.31 6.84 -10.47
C GLY A 42 4.68 5.55 -9.96
N ILE A 43 3.63 5.05 -10.63
CA ILE A 43 2.96 3.80 -10.24
C ILE A 43 3.84 2.58 -10.51
N SER A 44 4.59 2.55 -11.61
CA SER A 44 5.56 1.48 -11.90
C SER A 44 6.64 1.39 -10.81
N THR A 45 7.22 2.54 -10.43
CA THR A 45 8.21 2.63 -9.35
C THR A 45 7.62 2.16 -8.03
N LEU A 46 6.43 2.66 -7.68
CA LEU A 46 5.73 2.29 -6.46
C LEU A 46 5.47 0.78 -6.38
N THR A 47 5.04 0.18 -7.49
CA THR A 47 4.71 -1.24 -7.57
C THR A 47 5.95 -2.09 -7.35
N LEU A 48 7.06 -1.74 -8.00
CA LEU A 48 8.34 -2.43 -7.81
C LEU A 48 8.87 -2.29 -6.38
N LEU A 49 8.85 -1.08 -5.83
CA LEU A 49 9.26 -0.83 -4.45
C LEU A 49 8.38 -1.59 -3.45
N SER A 50 7.07 -1.70 -3.73
CA SER A 50 6.14 -2.47 -2.90
C SER A 50 6.48 -3.96 -2.89
N ILE A 51 6.95 -4.54 -4.01
CA ILE A 51 7.44 -5.93 -4.03
C ILE A 51 8.62 -6.08 -3.07
N LEU A 52 9.62 -5.22 -3.20
CA LEU A 52 10.82 -5.24 -2.34
C LEU A 52 10.45 -5.08 -0.86
N LEU A 53 9.55 -4.16 -0.54
CA LEU A 53 9.15 -3.87 0.83
C LEU A 53 8.36 -5.01 1.47
N ASN A 54 7.45 -5.65 0.73
CA ASN A 54 6.71 -6.80 1.21
C ASN A 54 7.64 -8.02 1.40
N LEU A 55 8.60 -8.23 0.51
CA LEU A 55 9.66 -9.25 0.69
C LEU A 55 10.47 -8.98 1.96
N MET A 56 10.92 -7.75 2.17
CA MET A 56 11.62 -7.36 3.40
C MET A 56 10.74 -7.62 4.62
N THR A 57 9.46 -7.25 4.58
CA THR A 57 8.51 -7.45 5.68
C THR A 57 8.39 -8.93 6.06
N LEU A 58 8.24 -9.82 5.09
CA LEU A 58 8.13 -11.26 5.31
C LEU A 58 9.46 -11.89 5.76
N ALA A 59 10.59 -11.47 5.19
CA ALA A 59 11.91 -12.06 5.48
C ALA A 59 12.46 -11.67 6.85
N THR A 60 12.13 -10.47 7.35
CA THR A 60 12.77 -9.92 8.55
C THR A 60 12.01 -10.20 9.85
N GLU A 61 10.86 -10.88 9.78
CA GLU A 61 10.02 -11.17 10.94
C GLU A 61 10.56 -12.30 11.85
N ARG A 62 11.69 -12.94 11.48
CA ARG A 62 12.36 -14.03 12.22
C ARG A 62 11.46 -15.20 12.60
N ARG A 63 10.29 -15.33 11.96
CA ARG A 63 9.30 -16.39 12.13
C ARG A 63 8.77 -16.83 10.77
N ARG A 64 8.28 -18.05 10.67
CA ARG A 64 7.60 -18.51 9.44
C ARG A 64 6.30 -17.73 9.27
N PRO A 65 6.04 -17.11 8.10
CA PRO A 65 4.78 -16.45 7.81
C PRO A 65 3.61 -17.44 7.94
N ALA A 66 2.55 -17.04 8.64
CA ALA A 66 1.38 -17.86 8.93
C ALA A 66 0.09 -17.16 8.48
N GLY A 67 0.06 -16.70 7.23
CA GLY A 67 -1.10 -16.06 6.62
C GLY A 67 -2.21 -17.06 6.23
N ASP A 68 -3.43 -16.55 6.07
CA ASP A 68 -4.56 -17.28 5.50
C ASP A 68 -4.48 -17.26 3.98
N TRP A 69 -3.61 -18.11 3.42
CA TRP A 69 -3.33 -18.17 1.98
C TRP A 69 -4.55 -18.58 1.16
N ARG A 70 -5.50 -19.32 1.74
CA ARG A 70 -6.73 -19.71 1.05
C ARG A 70 -7.67 -18.52 0.86
N ARG A 71 -7.77 -17.62 1.84
CA ARG A 71 -8.50 -16.35 1.67
C ARG A 71 -7.75 -15.42 0.72
N GLY A 72 -6.43 -15.31 0.87
CA GLY A 72 -5.60 -14.50 -0.03
C GLY A 72 -5.68 -14.92 -1.50
N GLY A 73 -5.60 -16.22 -1.80
CA GLY A 73 -5.72 -16.73 -3.16
C GLY A 73 -7.06 -16.38 -3.83
N ARG A 74 -8.16 -16.33 -3.06
CA ARG A 74 -9.47 -15.91 -3.59
C ARG A 74 -9.50 -14.43 -3.95
N LEU A 75 -8.89 -13.57 -3.14
CA LEU A 75 -8.75 -12.15 -3.47
C LEU A 75 -7.89 -11.96 -4.73
N ILE A 76 -6.76 -12.68 -4.82
CA ILE A 76 -5.84 -12.62 -5.95
C ILE A 76 -6.51 -13.08 -7.25
N ALA A 77 -7.32 -14.15 -7.22
CA ALA A 77 -8.04 -14.62 -8.40
C ALA A 77 -8.94 -13.53 -9.02
N TRP A 78 -9.63 -12.76 -8.18
CA TRP A 78 -10.47 -11.64 -8.61
C TRP A 78 -9.69 -10.35 -8.86
N TYR A 79 -8.49 -10.22 -8.29
CA TYR A 79 -7.58 -9.13 -8.56
C TYR A 79 -7.10 -9.12 -10.01
N VAL A 80 -6.78 -10.29 -10.58
CA VAL A 80 -6.25 -10.41 -11.95
C VAL A 80 -7.10 -9.64 -12.98
N PRO A 81 -8.41 -9.92 -13.17
CA PRO A 81 -9.23 -9.16 -14.12
C PRO A 81 -9.35 -7.68 -13.74
N GLY A 82 -9.40 -7.36 -12.46
CA GLY A 82 -9.40 -5.97 -11.99
C GLY A 82 -8.11 -5.23 -12.34
N SER A 83 -6.96 -5.91 -12.35
CA SER A 83 -5.67 -5.30 -12.65
C SER A 83 -5.57 -4.80 -14.07
N PHE A 84 -6.10 -5.58 -15.04
CA PHE A 84 -6.18 -5.14 -16.44
C PHE A 84 -7.06 -3.91 -16.59
N LEU A 85 -8.24 -3.91 -15.94
CA LEU A 85 -9.11 -2.73 -15.92
C LEU A 85 -8.43 -1.52 -15.26
N GLY A 86 -7.63 -1.74 -14.22
CA GLY A 86 -6.85 -0.70 -13.56
C GLY A 86 -5.72 -0.15 -14.43
N ALA A 87 -5.03 -0.99 -15.19
CA ALA A 87 -4.00 -0.54 -16.14
C ALA A 87 -4.61 0.31 -17.26
N LEU A 88 -5.76 -0.10 -17.82
CA LEU A 88 -6.49 0.72 -18.79
C LEU A 88 -6.96 2.03 -18.16
N LEU A 89 -7.44 1.99 -16.91
CA LEU A 89 -7.86 3.18 -16.19
C LEU A 89 -6.68 4.14 -15.95
N LEU A 90 -5.45 3.66 -15.76
CA LEU A 90 -4.27 4.50 -15.57
C LEU A 90 -4.03 5.45 -16.77
N GLU A 91 -4.33 5.00 -17.98
CA GLU A 91 -4.15 5.82 -19.20
C GLU A 91 -5.17 6.96 -19.29
N VAL A 92 -6.39 6.77 -18.76
CA VAL A 92 -7.50 7.72 -18.89
C VAL A 92 -7.85 8.44 -17.60
N ALA A 93 -7.32 8.02 -16.45
CA ALA A 93 -7.64 8.58 -15.15
C ALA A 93 -6.99 9.94 -14.94
N SER A 94 -7.80 10.92 -14.56
CA SER A 94 -7.31 12.20 -14.09
C SER A 94 -6.64 12.07 -12.71
N ALA A 95 -5.70 12.97 -12.41
CA ALA A 95 -5.06 13.06 -11.09
C ALA A 95 -6.06 13.14 -9.92
N THR A 96 -7.29 13.61 -10.17
CA THR A 96 -8.39 13.67 -9.19
C THR A 96 -8.84 12.28 -8.73
N VAL A 97 -8.92 11.30 -9.62
CA VAL A 97 -9.34 9.92 -9.28
C VAL A 97 -8.32 9.25 -8.37
N LEU A 98 -7.04 9.42 -8.68
CA LEU A 98 -5.91 8.96 -7.86
C LEU A 98 -5.99 9.51 -6.43
N LYS A 99 -6.21 10.82 -6.29
CA LYS A 99 -6.31 11.49 -4.98
C LYS A 99 -7.54 11.01 -4.18
N LEU A 100 -8.68 10.78 -4.83
CA LEU A 100 -9.91 10.28 -4.17
C LEU A 100 -9.74 8.85 -3.63
N VAL A 101 -9.06 7.96 -4.37
CA VAL A 101 -8.78 6.59 -3.92
C VAL A 101 -7.86 6.57 -2.71
N ILE A 102 -6.83 7.42 -2.70
CA ILE A 102 -5.94 7.58 -1.53
C ILE A 102 -6.77 8.06 -0.33
N ALA A 103 -7.57 9.12 -0.49
CA ALA A 103 -8.41 9.66 0.58
C ALA A 103 -9.37 8.59 1.14
N PHE A 104 -10.04 7.83 0.26
CA PHE A 104 -10.90 6.72 0.65
C PHE A 104 -10.13 5.65 1.43
N GLY A 105 -8.96 5.25 0.92
CA GLY A 105 -8.19 4.18 1.52
C GLY A 105 -7.63 4.48 2.89
N VAL A 106 -7.13 5.69 3.09
CA VAL A 106 -6.66 6.13 4.41
C VAL A 106 -7.85 6.30 5.37
N THR A 107 -9.00 6.79 4.89
CA THR A 107 -10.24 6.91 5.70
C THR A 107 -10.70 5.55 6.23
N VAL A 108 -10.78 4.53 5.36
CA VAL A 108 -11.10 3.15 5.76
C VAL A 108 -10.12 2.64 6.80
N ALA A 109 -8.83 2.89 6.60
CA ALA A 109 -7.78 2.42 7.50
C ALA A 109 -7.81 3.14 8.88
N ILE A 110 -8.29 4.38 8.95
CA ILE A 110 -8.54 5.09 10.22
C ILE A 110 -9.79 4.54 10.91
N ILE A 111 -10.91 4.41 10.18
CA ILE A 111 -12.19 3.93 10.74
C ILE A 111 -12.03 2.54 11.37
N THR A 112 -11.36 1.64 10.65
CA THR A 112 -11.12 0.26 11.11
C THR A 112 -10.24 0.18 12.36
N ARG A 113 -9.46 1.22 12.63
CA ARG A 113 -8.54 1.29 13.76
C ARG A 113 -9.13 2.01 14.97
N LEU A 114 -9.91 3.07 14.74
CA LEU A 114 -10.60 3.82 15.80
C LEU A 114 -11.86 3.13 16.31
N ALA A 115 -12.47 2.27 15.50
CA ALA A 115 -13.72 1.63 15.84
C ALA A 115 -13.67 0.14 15.48
N PRO A 116 -12.98 -0.68 16.29
CA PRO A 116 -12.83 -2.12 16.04
C PRO A 116 -14.17 -2.87 15.99
N GLY A 117 -15.26 -2.27 16.50
CA GLY A 117 -16.64 -2.78 16.41
C GLY A 117 -17.35 -2.52 15.08
N ILE A 118 -16.81 -1.69 14.17
CA ILE A 118 -17.39 -1.40 12.83
C ILE A 118 -17.06 -2.53 11.83
N ALA A 119 -16.55 -3.68 12.32
CA ALA A 119 -16.33 -4.91 11.55
C ALA A 119 -17.62 -5.58 11.02
N THR A 120 -18.68 -4.82 10.77
CA THR A 120 -19.94 -5.28 10.16
C THR A 120 -19.96 -5.11 8.64
N LEU A 121 -19.01 -4.37 8.05
CA LEU A 121 -18.91 -4.21 6.60
C LEU A 121 -18.26 -5.46 5.97
N HIS A 122 -19.08 -6.42 5.55
CA HIS A 122 -18.63 -7.64 4.90
C HIS A 122 -18.54 -7.48 3.37
N LEU A 123 -17.36 -7.12 2.87
CA LEU A 123 -17.08 -7.19 1.44
C LEU A 123 -16.72 -8.63 1.05
N ARG A 124 -17.43 -9.22 0.07
CA ARG A 124 -17.10 -10.56 -0.44
C ARG A 124 -15.76 -10.55 -1.20
N ALA A 125 -15.11 -11.70 -1.32
CA ALA A 125 -13.80 -11.81 -1.97
C ALA A 125 -13.80 -11.33 -3.43
N ALA A 126 -14.90 -11.54 -4.17
CA ALA A 126 -15.01 -11.12 -5.57
C ALA A 126 -14.95 -9.59 -5.76
N PRO A 127 -15.87 -8.79 -5.18
CA PRO A 127 -15.78 -7.34 -5.29
C PRO A 127 -14.54 -6.78 -4.61
N ALA A 128 -14.06 -7.38 -3.51
CA ALA A 128 -12.81 -6.96 -2.86
C ALA A 128 -11.58 -7.16 -3.76
N GLY A 129 -11.48 -8.32 -4.43
CA GLY A 129 -10.41 -8.62 -5.37
C GLY A 129 -10.45 -7.70 -6.58
N LEU A 130 -11.61 -7.58 -7.23
CA LEU A 130 -11.79 -6.74 -8.42
C LEU A 130 -11.46 -5.27 -8.14
N LEU A 131 -12.05 -4.69 -7.08
CA LEU A 131 -11.76 -3.30 -6.69
C LEU A 131 -10.31 -3.13 -6.29
N GLY A 132 -9.75 -4.10 -5.57
CA GLY A 132 -8.32 -4.13 -5.25
C GLY A 132 -7.45 -4.13 -6.51
N GLY A 133 -7.85 -4.83 -7.57
CA GLY A 133 -7.20 -4.87 -8.89
C GLY A 133 -7.23 -3.52 -9.59
N VAL A 134 -8.43 -2.96 -9.72
CA VAL A 134 -8.66 -1.68 -10.38
C VAL A 134 -7.86 -0.58 -9.68
N PHE A 135 -8.04 -0.44 -8.36
CA PHE A 135 -7.36 0.60 -7.59
C PHE A 135 -5.87 0.31 -7.41
N GLY A 136 -5.49 -0.94 -7.20
CA GLY A 136 -4.10 -1.33 -7.02
C GLY A 136 -3.24 -1.05 -8.23
N THR A 137 -3.75 -1.31 -9.44
CA THR A 137 -2.96 -1.15 -10.67
C THR A 137 -3.02 0.28 -11.20
N SER A 138 -4.14 0.98 -11.03
CA SER A 138 -4.26 2.39 -11.44
C SER A 138 -3.63 3.37 -10.44
N THR A 139 -3.65 3.07 -9.14
CA THR A 139 -3.23 4.02 -8.09
C THR A 139 -2.12 3.50 -7.19
N GLY A 140 -1.75 2.23 -7.31
CA GLY A 140 -0.81 1.57 -6.40
C GLY A 140 -1.38 1.23 -5.02
N VAL A 141 -2.64 1.57 -4.74
CA VAL A 141 -3.28 1.39 -3.44
C VAL A 141 -4.41 0.35 -3.53
N SER A 142 -4.11 -0.90 -3.22
CA SER A 142 -5.07 -2.02 -3.19
C SER A 142 -5.58 -2.40 -1.79
N GLY A 143 -4.99 -1.81 -0.74
CA GLY A 143 -5.22 -2.21 0.65
C GLY A 143 -6.65 -2.13 1.18
N PRO A 144 -7.44 -1.07 0.92
CA PRO A 144 -8.71 -0.88 1.60
C PRO A 144 -9.74 -1.98 1.30
N PRO A 145 -10.00 -2.38 0.03
CA PRO A 145 -10.89 -3.50 -0.28
C PRO A 145 -10.46 -4.82 0.39
N PHE A 146 -9.16 -5.09 0.45
CA PHE A 146 -8.63 -6.31 1.08
C PHE A 146 -8.76 -6.27 2.60
N ILE A 147 -8.47 -5.13 3.23
CA ILE A 147 -8.59 -4.93 4.67
C ILE A 147 -10.04 -5.12 5.09
N VAL A 148 -11.01 -4.50 4.39
CA VAL A 148 -12.44 -4.67 4.67
C VAL A 148 -12.86 -6.13 4.57
N HIS A 149 -12.42 -6.85 3.52
CA HIS A 149 -12.70 -8.28 3.39
C HIS A 149 -12.13 -9.12 4.55
N LEU A 150 -10.87 -8.87 4.93
CA LEU A 150 -10.17 -9.67 5.93
C LEU A 150 -10.54 -9.31 7.37
N LEU A 151 -11.04 -8.10 7.64
CA LEU A 151 -11.59 -7.75 8.94
C LEU A 151 -12.86 -8.56 9.24
N GLY A 152 -13.70 -8.78 8.24
CA GLY A 152 -14.85 -9.69 8.32
C GLY A 152 -14.48 -11.14 8.66
N ALA A 153 -13.21 -11.52 8.50
CA ALA A 153 -12.72 -12.85 8.81
C ALA A 153 -12.19 -13.02 10.25
N GLY A 154 -12.09 -11.94 11.04
CA GLY A 154 -11.69 -11.99 12.46
C GLY A 154 -10.29 -12.55 12.70
N LEU A 155 -9.36 -12.32 11.78
CA LEU A 155 -8.00 -12.87 11.88
C LEU A 155 -7.21 -12.22 13.04
N PRO A 156 -6.40 -12.99 13.80
CA PRO A 156 -5.46 -12.42 14.76
C PRO A 156 -4.50 -11.42 14.07
N PRO A 157 -4.07 -10.33 14.72
CA PRO A 157 -3.28 -9.27 14.09
C PRO A 157 -2.02 -9.77 13.34
N ALA A 158 -1.29 -10.74 13.90
CA ALA A 158 -0.12 -11.32 13.25
C ALA A 158 -0.46 -12.09 11.96
N ARG A 159 -1.56 -12.86 11.96
CA ARG A 159 -2.03 -13.58 10.75
C ARG A 159 -2.57 -12.62 9.70
N MET A 160 -3.31 -11.59 10.12
CA MET A 160 -3.81 -10.53 9.24
C MET A 160 -2.65 -9.85 8.52
N ARG A 161 -1.59 -9.46 9.26
CA ARG A 161 -0.38 -8.86 8.71
C ARG A 161 0.32 -9.77 7.69
N ASP A 162 0.55 -11.03 8.02
CA ASP A 162 1.20 -11.98 7.09
C ASP A 162 0.36 -12.21 5.82
N THR A 163 -0.96 -12.29 5.99
CA THR A 163 -1.91 -12.46 4.87
C THR A 163 -1.86 -11.24 3.95
N LEU A 164 -1.93 -10.03 4.50
CA LEU A 164 -1.84 -8.79 3.74
C LEU A 164 -0.50 -8.65 3.03
N ALA A 165 0.62 -8.90 3.72
CA ALA A 165 1.94 -8.82 3.10
C ALA A 165 2.10 -9.81 1.92
N GLY A 166 1.60 -11.04 2.07
CA GLY A 166 1.62 -12.02 0.99
C GLY A 166 0.69 -11.67 -0.17
N ILE A 167 -0.52 -11.15 0.11
CA ILE A 167 -1.43 -10.65 -0.93
C ILE A 167 -0.78 -9.47 -1.66
N PHE A 168 -0.27 -8.47 -0.94
CA PHE A 168 0.34 -7.29 -1.55
C PHE A 168 1.54 -7.65 -2.40
N LEU A 169 2.38 -8.59 -1.95
CA LEU A 169 3.48 -9.11 -2.75
C LEU A 169 2.97 -9.72 -4.07
N ALA A 170 2.00 -10.64 -4.00
CA ALA A 170 1.45 -11.30 -5.17
C ALA A 170 0.75 -10.30 -6.12
N THR A 171 -0.06 -9.39 -5.57
CA THR A 171 -0.78 -8.40 -6.36
C THR A 171 0.15 -7.37 -6.98
N ALA A 172 1.24 -6.97 -6.30
CA ALA A 172 2.22 -6.07 -6.87
C ALA A 172 3.01 -6.75 -8.01
N ALA A 173 3.32 -8.05 -7.89
CA ALA A 173 3.91 -8.81 -8.99
C ALA A 173 2.96 -8.91 -10.20
N ILE A 174 1.67 -9.16 -9.96
CA ILE A 174 0.64 -9.18 -11.02
C ILE A 174 0.53 -7.79 -11.67
N ALA A 175 0.39 -6.72 -10.88
CA ALA A 175 0.31 -5.36 -11.40
C ALA A 175 1.54 -4.99 -12.24
N LEU A 176 2.73 -5.33 -11.77
CA LEU A 176 3.97 -5.09 -12.52
C LEU A 176 3.96 -5.81 -13.87
N GLY A 177 3.52 -7.07 -13.89
CA GLY A 177 3.33 -7.85 -15.12
C GLY A 177 2.27 -7.24 -16.04
N THR A 178 1.15 -6.77 -15.48
CA THR A 178 0.08 -6.10 -16.24
C THR A 178 0.56 -4.79 -16.86
N LEU A 179 1.26 -3.94 -16.09
CA LEU A 179 1.83 -2.68 -16.59
C LEU A 179 2.84 -2.95 -17.72
N ALA A 180 3.69 -3.96 -17.56
CA ALA A 180 4.63 -4.37 -18.61
C ALA A 180 3.92 -4.91 -19.85
N ALA A 181 2.85 -5.70 -19.69
CA ALA A 181 2.09 -6.28 -20.79
C ALA A 181 1.30 -5.23 -21.59
N VAL A 182 0.83 -4.17 -20.95
CA VAL A 182 0.14 -3.04 -21.60
C VAL A 182 1.13 -2.03 -22.20
N GLY A 183 2.42 -2.12 -21.85
CA GLY A 183 3.47 -1.27 -22.42
C GLY A 183 3.66 0.07 -21.69
N VAL A 184 3.14 0.18 -20.46
CA VAL A 184 3.19 1.39 -19.61
C VAL A 184 4.16 1.23 -18.43
N PHE A 185 5.12 0.31 -18.54
CA PHE A 185 6.11 0.08 -17.51
C PHE A 185 7.33 0.98 -17.72
N SER A 186 7.56 1.88 -16.76
CA SER A 186 8.68 2.84 -16.81
C SER A 186 9.29 3.03 -15.43
N LEU A 187 10.62 3.16 -15.37
CA LEU A 187 11.37 3.35 -14.12
C LEU A 187 12.30 4.57 -14.22
N PRO A 188 12.46 5.33 -13.12
CA PRO A 188 13.38 6.46 -13.07
C PRO A 188 14.83 5.99 -12.88
N ALA A 189 15.78 6.82 -13.29
CA ALA A 189 17.21 6.53 -13.13
C ALA A 189 17.63 6.44 -11.64
N GLU A 190 16.91 7.13 -10.75
CA GLU A 190 17.20 7.18 -9.32
C GLU A 190 16.63 6.00 -8.53
N LEU A 191 16.08 4.97 -9.20
CA LEU A 191 15.42 3.83 -8.55
C LEU A 191 16.21 3.22 -7.39
N LEU A 192 17.53 3.05 -7.56
CA LEU A 192 18.38 2.51 -6.50
C LEU A 192 18.36 3.39 -5.25
N TRP A 193 18.46 4.71 -5.41
CA TRP A 193 18.40 5.66 -4.29
C TRP A 193 17.03 5.65 -3.60
N LEU A 194 15.95 5.59 -4.39
CA LEU A 194 14.59 5.48 -3.87
C LEU A 194 14.39 4.18 -3.08
N ALA A 195 14.91 3.06 -3.58
CA ALA A 195 14.87 1.77 -2.90
C ALA A 195 15.66 1.78 -1.59
N LEU A 196 16.84 2.41 -1.57
CA LEU A 196 17.65 2.58 -0.36
C LEU A 196 16.94 3.46 0.68
N ALA A 197 16.31 4.56 0.26
CA ALA A 197 15.53 5.42 1.15
C ALA A 197 14.35 4.67 1.78
N MET A 198 13.60 3.92 0.97
CA MET A 198 12.53 3.06 1.46
C MET A 198 13.06 1.99 2.45
N ALA A 199 14.14 1.28 2.10
CA ALA A 199 14.72 0.23 2.91
C ALA A 199 15.26 0.75 4.26
N THR A 200 15.92 1.91 4.26
CA THR A 200 16.39 2.56 5.48
C THR A 200 15.23 2.95 6.38
N GLY A 201 14.15 3.51 5.82
CA GLY A 201 12.91 3.80 6.54
C GLY A 201 12.29 2.55 7.18
N GLN A 202 12.15 1.47 6.41
CA GLN A 202 11.65 0.17 6.90
C GLN A 202 12.48 -0.37 8.08
N VAL A 203 13.80 -0.34 7.96
CA VAL A 203 14.72 -0.88 8.98
C VAL A 203 14.75 0.02 10.21
N ALA A 204 14.82 1.33 10.04
CA ALA A 204 14.82 2.31 11.13
C ALA A 204 13.48 2.28 11.88
N GLY A 205 12.37 2.33 11.14
CA GLY A 205 11.02 2.22 11.68
C GLY A 205 10.87 0.97 12.55
N ARG A 206 11.24 -0.20 12.04
CA ARG A 206 11.17 -1.46 12.79
C ARG A 206 11.89 -1.39 14.14
N ARG A 207 13.09 -0.78 14.17
CA ARG A 207 13.87 -0.62 15.41
C ARG A 207 13.23 0.36 16.38
N VAL A 208 12.65 1.45 15.88
CA VAL A 208 11.96 2.46 16.68
C VAL A 208 10.66 1.89 17.25
N PHE A 209 9.82 1.31 16.41
CA PHE A 209 8.52 0.74 16.80
C PHE A 209 8.66 -0.44 17.77
N ALA A 210 9.72 -1.23 17.67
CA ALA A 210 10.01 -2.31 18.63
C ALA A 210 10.27 -1.80 20.06
N ARG A 211 10.56 -0.51 20.25
CA ARG A 211 10.83 0.10 21.56
C ARG A 211 9.62 0.86 22.13
N LEU A 212 8.54 1.01 21.37
CA LEU A 212 7.36 1.73 21.82
C LEU A 212 6.46 0.83 22.69
N SER A 213 5.85 1.43 23.71
CA SER A 213 4.74 0.79 24.41
C SER A 213 3.55 0.58 23.48
N PRO A 214 2.62 -0.36 23.75
CA PRO A 214 1.45 -0.59 22.90
C PRO A 214 0.65 0.69 22.62
N ALA A 215 0.44 1.54 23.64
CA ALA A 215 -0.25 2.82 23.49
C ALA A 215 0.56 3.84 22.66
N GLY A 216 1.89 3.87 22.81
CA GLY A 216 2.76 4.74 22.01
C GLY A 216 2.79 4.31 20.54
N TYR A 217 2.87 3.01 20.29
CA TYR A 217 2.78 2.42 18.96
C TYR A 217 1.48 2.79 18.26
N GLU A 218 0.35 2.67 18.96
CA GLU A 218 -0.97 2.95 18.39
C GLU A 218 -1.12 4.43 18.02
N ARG A 219 -0.70 5.34 18.91
CA ARG A 219 -0.70 6.80 18.68
C ARG A 219 0.14 7.21 17.49
N VAL A 220 1.39 6.73 17.39
CA VAL A 220 2.30 7.13 16.29
C VAL A 220 1.71 6.69 14.96
N VAL A 221 1.23 5.45 14.86
CA VAL A 221 0.62 4.97 13.61
C VAL A 221 -0.66 5.75 13.28
N LEU A 222 -1.54 6.03 14.24
CA LEU A 222 -2.75 6.84 13.99
C LEU A 222 -2.39 8.23 13.50
N ALA A 223 -1.41 8.88 14.13
CA ALA A 223 -0.95 10.21 13.76
C ALA A 223 -0.37 10.23 12.33
N THR A 224 0.46 9.24 11.97
CA THR A 224 1.02 9.13 10.62
C THR A 224 -0.07 8.89 9.58
N MET A 225 -1.05 8.04 9.86
CA MET A 225 -2.18 7.81 8.96
C MET A 225 -3.02 9.07 8.79
N PHE A 226 -3.33 9.78 9.88
CA PHE A 226 -4.10 11.03 9.83
C PHE A 226 -3.36 12.11 9.03
N ALA A 227 -2.04 12.25 9.24
CA ALA A 227 -1.20 13.16 8.47
C ALA A 227 -1.17 12.80 6.97
N ALA A 228 -1.17 11.50 6.63
CA ALA A 228 -1.26 11.04 5.24
C ALA A 228 -2.61 11.38 4.58
N VAL A 229 -3.74 11.25 5.31
CA VAL A 229 -5.05 11.74 4.80
C VAL A 229 -4.97 13.23 4.54
N LEU A 230 -4.54 13.98 5.55
CA LEU A 230 -4.64 15.43 5.56
C LEU A 230 -3.78 16.03 4.45
N SER A 231 -2.56 15.53 4.27
CA SER A 231 -1.69 15.91 3.16
C SER A 231 -2.30 15.59 1.80
N THR A 232 -2.90 14.41 1.63
CA THR A 232 -3.61 14.06 0.39
C THR A 232 -4.79 14.99 0.11
N LEU A 233 -5.61 15.30 1.13
CA LEU A 233 -6.76 16.20 1.00
C LEU A 233 -6.33 17.63 0.68
N ILE A 234 -5.27 18.13 1.32
CA ILE A 234 -4.70 19.47 1.02
C ILE A 234 -4.25 19.53 -0.44
N LEU A 235 -3.53 18.51 -0.91
CA LEU A 235 -3.12 18.40 -2.31
C LEU A 235 -4.29 18.22 -3.29
N LEU A 236 -5.49 17.90 -2.81
CA LEU A 236 -6.70 17.75 -3.62
C LEU A 236 -7.40 19.08 -3.88
N VAL A 237 -7.22 20.04 -2.96
CA VAL A 237 -7.87 21.37 -2.99
C VAL A 237 -6.94 22.47 -3.50
N ALA A 238 -5.63 22.24 -3.50
CA ALA A 238 -4.61 23.11 -4.10
C ALA A 238 -4.42 22.82 -5.60
#